data_AF-M1MYE1-F1
#
_entry.id   AF-M1MYE1-F1
#
_cell.length_a   1.000
_cell.length_b   1.000
_cell.length_c   1.000
_cell.angle_alpha   90.00
_cell.angle_beta   90.00
_cell.angle_gamma   90.00
#
_symmetry.space_group_name_H-M   'P 1'
#
loop_
_entity.id
_entity.type
_entity.pdbx_description
1 polymer ?
#
loop_
_entity_poly.entity_id
_entity_poly.type
_entity_poly.pdbx_seq_one_letter_code
_entity_poly.pdbx_strand_id
1 'polypeptide(L)'
;MRNLKEIVFNFLRNNQEALLSRENNKYAKKLGIAKTTYKNYKYEFIAMKNNTELAKAKAKENKEKQETIFYKGRLRQKFVFDTSKLSAF
;
A
#
# COMPACT_ATOMS: atom_id res chain seq x y z
N MET A 1 -26.94 5.48 -7.31
CA MET A 1 -26.31 4.34 -8.01
C MET A 1 -25.12 3.87 -7.19
N ARG A 2 -25.00 2.57 -6.84
CA ARG A 2 -23.80 2.07 -6.15
C ARG A 2 -22.63 2.00 -7.15
N ASN A 3 -21.45 2.42 -6.73
CA ASN A 3 -20.27 2.41 -7.57
C ASN A 3 -19.85 0.94 -7.82
N LEU A 4 -19.90 0.48 -9.09
CA LEU A 4 -19.56 -0.91 -9.46
C LEU A 4 -18.15 -1.30 -8.98
N LYS A 5 -17.21 -0.36 -8.98
CA LYS A 5 -15.85 -0.57 -8.50
C LYS A 5 -15.81 -0.97 -7.03
N GLU A 6 -16.56 -0.27 -6.18
CA GLU A 6 -16.63 -0.57 -4.74
C GLU A 6 -17.26 -1.94 -4.47
N ILE A 7 -18.29 -2.31 -5.22
CA ILE A 7 -18.92 -3.63 -5.12
C ILE A 7 -17.90 -4.72 -5.45
N VAL A 8 -17.16 -4.56 -6.55
CA VAL A 8 -16.12 -5.53 -6.95
C VAL A 8 -14.99 -5.59 -5.93
N PHE A 9 -14.57 -4.44 -5.39
CA PHE A 9 -13.51 -4.38 -4.39
C PHE A 9 -13.93 -5.05 -3.08
N ASN A 10 -15.15 -4.81 -2.61
CA ASN A 10 -15.70 -5.48 -1.42
C ASN A 10 -15.84 -6.98 -1.65
N PHE A 11 -16.28 -7.39 -2.84
CA PHE A 11 -16.34 -8.80 -3.21
C PHE A 11 -14.96 -9.46 -3.18
N LEU A 12 -13.93 -8.83 -3.78
CA LEU A 12 -12.55 -9.34 -3.79
C LEU A 12 -11.91 -9.34 -2.40
N ARG A 13 -12.25 -8.37 -1.55
CA ARG A 13 -11.77 -8.30 -0.16
C ARG A 13 -12.30 -9.47 0.68
N ASN A 14 -13.56 -9.85 0.48
CA ASN A 14 -14.21 -10.91 1.24
C ASN A 14 -14.06 -12.31 0.61
N ASN A 15 -13.51 -12.40 -0.61
CA ASN A 15 -13.45 -13.65 -1.35
C ASN A 15 -12.05 -13.87 -1.97
N GLN A 16 -11.18 -14.48 -1.17
CA GLN A 16 -9.77 -14.68 -1.53
C GLN A 16 -9.60 -15.67 -2.70
N GLU A 17 -10.51 -16.64 -2.86
CA GLU A 17 -10.54 -17.54 -4.02
C GLU A 17 -10.76 -16.77 -5.32
N ALA A 18 -11.67 -15.80 -5.32
CA ALA A 18 -11.93 -14.98 -6.50
C ALA A 18 -10.73 -14.12 -6.90
N LEU A 19 -9.92 -13.69 -5.92
CA LEU A 19 -8.70 -12.94 -6.16
C LEU A 19 -7.63 -13.79 -6.86
N LEU A 20 -7.44 -15.04 -6.42
CA LEU A 20 -6.41 -15.94 -6.93
C LEU A 20 -6.84 -16.73 -8.19
N SER A 21 -8.14 -16.91 -8.39
CA SER A 21 -8.67 -17.70 -9.50
C SER A 21 -8.42 -17.06 -10.86
N ARG A 22 -8.16 -17.89 -11.89
CA ARG A 22 -8.06 -17.46 -13.29
C ARG A 22 -9.44 -17.32 -13.96
N GLU A 23 -10.51 -17.80 -13.32
CA GLU A 23 -11.87 -17.86 -13.86
C GLU A 23 -12.61 -16.52 -13.79
N ASN A 24 -12.04 -15.46 -14.36
CA ASN A 24 -12.63 -14.11 -14.31
C ASN A 24 -14.05 -14.05 -14.89
N ASN A 25 -14.39 -14.94 -15.83
CA ASN A 25 -15.72 -14.98 -16.44
C ASN A 25 -16.81 -15.46 -15.46
N LYS A 26 -16.49 -16.40 -14.57
CA LYS A 26 -17.41 -16.94 -13.57
C LYS A 26 -17.83 -15.85 -12.58
N TYR A 27 -16.85 -15.10 -12.08
CA TYR A 27 -17.09 -14.04 -11.10
C TYR A 27 -17.72 -12.79 -11.74
N ALA A 28 -17.35 -12.45 -12.99
CA ALA A 28 -18.01 -11.39 -13.73
C ALA A 28 -19.51 -11.66 -13.92
N LYS A 29 -19.88 -12.91 -14.31
CA LYS A 29 -21.29 -13.35 -14.40
C LYS A 29 -22.01 -13.26 -13.06
N LYS A 30 -21.38 -13.72 -11.97
CA LYS A 30 -21.96 -13.67 -10.62
C LYS A 30 -22.26 -12.24 -10.16
N LEU A 31 -21.47 -11.27 -10.59
CA LEU A 31 -21.62 -9.85 -10.27
C LEU A 31 -22.46 -9.07 -11.28
N GLY A 32 -22.92 -9.70 -12.37
CA GLY A 32 -23.72 -9.05 -13.42
C GLY A 32 -22.96 -7.98 -14.19
N ILE A 33 -21.63 -8.12 -14.34
CA ILE A 33 -20.78 -7.12 -15.02
C ILE A 33 -20.02 -7.73 -16.19
N ALA A 34 -19.58 -6.86 -17.10
CA ALA A 34 -18.72 -7.27 -18.21
C ALA A 34 -17.39 -7.84 -17.69
N LYS A 35 -16.91 -8.90 -18.36
CA LYS A 35 -15.66 -9.59 -18.01
C LYS A 35 -14.45 -8.65 -18.02
N THR A 36 -14.40 -7.73 -18.99
CA THR A 36 -13.32 -6.73 -19.12
C THR A 36 -13.31 -5.79 -17.91
N THR A 37 -14.47 -5.27 -17.53
CA THR A 37 -14.63 -4.40 -16.36
C THR A 37 -14.22 -5.10 -15.07
N TYR A 38 -14.66 -6.35 -14.85
CA TYR A 38 -14.23 -7.15 -13.70
C TYR A 38 -12.70 -7.35 -13.68
N LYS A 39 -12.11 -7.68 -14.84
CA LYS A 39 -10.67 -7.91 -14.97
C LYS A 39 -9.87 -6.64 -14.62
N ASN A 40 -10.30 -5.48 -15.10
CA ASN A 40 -9.66 -4.20 -14.81
C ASN A 40 -9.71 -3.89 -13.31
N TYR A 41 -10.88 -3.98 -12.68
CA TYR A 41 -11.03 -3.75 -11.25
C TYR A 41 -10.26 -4.76 -10.40
N LYS A 42 -10.16 -6.03 -10.83
CA LYS A 42 -9.34 -7.02 -10.15
C LYS A 42 -7.85 -6.66 -10.19
N TYR A 43 -7.32 -6.22 -11.33
CA TYR A 43 -5.93 -5.79 -11.41
C TYR A 43 -5.66 -4.52 -10.61
N GLU A 44 -6.56 -3.55 -10.64
CA GLU A 44 -6.46 -2.35 -9.80
C GLU A 44 -6.41 -2.72 -8.31
N PHE A 45 -7.28 -3.63 -7.86
CA PHE A 45 -7.29 -4.08 -6.48
C PHE A 45 -5.97 -4.78 -6.08
N ILE A 46 -5.44 -5.66 -6.94
CA ILE A 46 -4.15 -6.32 -6.72
C ILE A 46 -3.02 -5.29 -6.64
N ALA A 47 -2.98 -4.34 -7.57
CA ALA A 47 -1.97 -3.28 -7.60
C ALA A 47 -2.01 -2.43 -6.32
N MET A 48 -3.21 -2.06 -5.84
CA MET A 48 -3.36 -1.34 -4.57
C MET A 48 -2.85 -2.16 -3.39
N LYS A 49 -3.23 -3.44 -3.30
CA LYS A 49 -2.79 -4.32 -2.20
C LYS A 49 -1.27 -4.46 -2.15
N ASN A 50 -0.65 -4.74 -3.30
CA ASN A 50 0.81 -4.88 -3.41
C ASN A 50 1.54 -3.58 -3.09
N ASN A 51 1.02 -2.43 -3.53
CA ASN A 51 1.60 -1.12 -3.18
C ASN A 51 1.49 -0.84 -1.68
N THR A 52 0.40 -1.27 -1.03
CA THR A 52 0.23 -1.12 0.42
C THR A 52 1.22 -2.00 1.18
N GLU A 53 1.45 -3.23 0.72
CA GLU A 53 2.43 -4.16 1.30
C GLU A 53 3.87 -3.67 1.10
N LEU A 54 4.22 -3.19 -0.11
CA LEU A 54 5.51 -2.56 -0.39
C LEU A 54 5.74 -1.30 0.46
N ALA A 55 4.71 -0.47 0.65
CA ALA A 55 4.80 0.70 1.52
C ALA A 55 5.04 0.32 2.99
N LYS A 56 4.39 -0.73 3.48
CA LYS A 56 4.61 -1.27 4.84
C LYS A 56 6.02 -1.85 5.01
N ALA A 57 6.51 -2.59 4.01
CA ALA A 57 7.87 -3.14 4.02
C ALA A 57 8.91 -2.02 4.07
N LYS A 58 8.77 -1.00 3.20
CA LYS A 58 9.65 0.18 3.19
C LYS A 58 9.58 1.00 4.48
N ALA A 59 8.40 1.10 5.10
CA ALA A 59 8.25 1.78 6.39
C ALA A 59 8.98 1.04 7.53
N LYS A 60 9.00 -0.30 7.50
CA LYS A 60 9.73 -1.12 8.48
C LYS A 60 11.24 -0.97 8.31
N GLU A 61 11.73 -1.03 7.07
CA GLU A 61 13.16 -0.78 6.76
C GLU A 61 13.62 0.63 7.17
N ASN A 62 12.78 1.64 7.01
CA ASN A 62 13.12 3.01 7.42
C ASN A 62 13.16 3.19 8.94
N LYS A 63 12.34 2.46 9.71
CA LYS A 63 12.44 2.44 11.18
C LYS A 63 13.74 1.77 11.64
N GLU A 64 14.07 0.61 11.08
CA GLU A 64 15.31 -0.11 11.39
C GLU A 64 16.57 0.70 11.00
N LYS A 65 16.52 1.42 9.86
CA LYS A 65 17.60 2.33 9.44
C LYS A 65 17.70 3.60 10.30
N GLN A 66 16.59 4.13 10.83
CA GLN A 66 16.64 5.26 11.77
C GLN A 66 17.21 4.87 13.14
N GLU A 67 17.00 3.62 13.58
CA GLU A 67 17.60 3.10 14.80
C GLU A 67 19.11 2.81 14.66
N THR A 68 19.62 2.68 13.43
CA THR A 68 21.02 2.32 13.15
C THR A 68 21.71 3.23 12.13
N ILE A 69 21.61 4.56 12.26
CA ILE A 69 22.49 5.47 11.51
C ILE A 69 23.87 5.54 12.18
N PHE A 70 24.73 4.57 11.84
CA PHE A 70 26.16 4.60 12.15
C PHE A 70 26.92 5.24 10.98
N TYR A 71 27.74 6.25 11.24
CA TYR A 71 28.78 6.70 10.31
C TYR A 71 30.13 6.34 10.92
N LYS A 72 30.89 5.46 10.25
CA LYS A 72 32.23 5.03 10.69
C LYS A 72 32.29 4.55 12.16
N GLY A 73 31.39 3.64 12.56
CA GLY A 73 31.43 3.02 13.89
C GLY A 73 31.11 3.95 15.08
N ARG A 74 30.51 5.13 14.83
CA ARG A 74 30.05 6.04 15.89
C ARG A 74 28.57 6.38 15.71
N LEU A 75 27.83 6.44 16.81
CA LEU A 75 26.44 6.90 16.83
C LEU A 75 26.40 8.37 16.38
N ARG A 76 25.64 8.66 15.33
CA ARG A 76 25.47 10.03 14.85
C ARG A 76 24.57 10.77 15.84
N GLN A 77 25.14 11.63 16.67
CA GLN A 77 24.37 12.53 17.53
C GLN A 77 23.49 13.43 16.65
N LYS A 78 22.18 13.43 16.90
CA LYS A 78 21.27 14.41 16.29
C LYS A 78 21.66 15.77 16.84
N PHE A 79 22.24 16.64 16.02
CA PHE A 79 22.42 18.04 16.38
C PHE A 79 21.03 18.68 16.49
N VAL A 80 20.62 19.01 17.72
CA VAL A 80 19.46 19.87 17.96
C VAL A 80 19.97 21.30 17.85
N PHE A 81 19.58 21.99 16.77
CA PHE A 81 19.94 23.38 16.58
C PHE A 81 19.08 24.22 17.52
N ASP A 82 19.67 24.70 18.61
CA ASP A 82 18.99 25.52 19.61
C ASP A 82 18.93 26.97 19.13
N THR A 83 17.77 27.37 18.63
CA THR A 83 17.52 28.73 18.13
C THR A 83 17.33 29.75 19.24
N SER A 84 17.27 29.36 20.52
CA SER A 84 17.17 30.29 21.65
C SER A 84 18.43 31.16 21.83
N LYS A 85 19.56 30.73 21.24
CA LYS A 85 20.86 31.44 21.28
C LYS A 85 21.16 32.25 20.02
N LEU A 86 20.30 32.21 19.01
CA LEU A 86 20.39 33.14 17.88
C LEU A 86 19.81 34.49 18.32
N SER A 87 20.56 35.20 19.15
CA SER A 87 20.33 36.63 19.35
C SER A 87 20.59 37.33 18.02
N ALA A 88 19.54 37.95 17.47
CA ALA A 88 19.61 38.79 16.29
C ALA A 88 20.64 39.90 16.50
N PHE A 89 21.73 39.84 15.74
CA PHE A 89 22.62 40.97 15.46
C PHE A 89 22.41 41.35 14.00
#